data_AF-A0A3Q2HD05-F1
#
_entry.id   AF-A0A3Q2HD05-F1
#
_cell.length_a   1.000
_cell.length_b   1.000
_cell.length_c   1.000
_cell.angle_alpha   90.00
_cell.angle_beta   90.00
_cell.angle_gamma   90.00
#
_symmetry.space_group_name_H-M   'P 1'
#
loop_
_entity.id
_entity.type
_entity.pdbx_description
1 polymer ?
#
loop_
_entity_poly.entity_id
_entity_poly.type
_entity_poly.pdbx_seq_one_letter_code
_entity_poly.pdbx_strand_id
1 'polypeptide(L)'
;MSLQWTAVATFLYAEVFAVLLLCIPFISPKRWQKIFKSRLVELVVTYGNTFFVVLIVILVLLLIDAAREIWKYDVTEKVNLQHNPGAMEHFHMKLFRAQRNLHIAGFSLLLSLASAQTGPCLPLSCVWPGPRPSLLRRLVTLISQQATLLASNEAFKKQAESASEAAKKYMEENDQLKKETAVGGVKLDGRDAEVKAEEENRSLKADLKKLKDELAISKQKLEKAENEVLAMRKQSEGLTKEYDRLLEEHTKLQAAVDGPTDKKEE
;
A
#
# COMPACT_ATOMS: atom_id res chain seq x y z
N MET A 1 30.56 13.88 -23.23
CA MET A 1 29.24 14.31 -22.70
C MET A 1 29.45 15.60 -21.93
N SER A 2 28.52 16.56 -21.97
CA SER A 2 28.61 17.74 -21.09
C SER A 2 28.51 17.29 -19.62
N LEU A 3 29.17 18.03 -18.71
CA LEU A 3 29.16 17.75 -17.26
C LEU A 3 27.73 17.71 -16.68
N GLN A 4 26.81 18.45 -17.28
CA GLN A 4 25.39 18.46 -16.89
C GLN A 4 24.74 17.08 -17.10
N TRP A 5 24.93 16.46 -18.27
CA TRP A 5 24.31 15.18 -18.62
C TRP A 5 24.94 14.01 -17.86
N THR A 6 26.22 14.11 -17.50
CA THR A 6 26.85 13.10 -16.61
C THR A 6 26.27 13.17 -15.20
N ALA A 7 26.00 14.37 -14.67
CA ALA A 7 25.39 14.52 -13.36
C ALA A 7 23.97 13.93 -13.31
N VAL A 8 23.15 14.16 -14.35
CA VAL A 8 21.81 13.57 -14.47
C VAL A 8 21.88 12.04 -14.58
N ALA A 9 22.82 11.51 -15.37
CA ALA A 9 23.01 10.07 -15.49
C ALA A 9 23.44 9.41 -14.17
N THR A 10 24.38 10.03 -13.43
CA THR A 10 24.79 9.54 -12.11
C THR A 10 23.62 9.52 -11.13
N PHE A 11 22.78 10.56 -11.15
CA PHE A 11 21.58 10.62 -10.32
C PHE A 11 20.59 9.49 -10.67
N LEU A 12 20.28 9.30 -11.96
CA LEU A 12 19.46 8.20 -12.44
C LEU A 12 19.99 6.83 -11.96
N TYR A 13 21.29 6.58 -12.09
CA TYR A 13 21.88 5.32 -11.64
C TYR A 13 21.82 5.14 -10.13
N ALA A 14 21.98 6.21 -9.35
CA ALA A 14 21.83 6.16 -7.90
C ALA A 14 20.38 5.83 -7.49
N GLU A 15 19.37 6.41 -8.16
CA GLU A 15 17.96 6.09 -7.92
C GLU A 15 17.64 4.63 -8.27
N VAL A 16 18.07 4.16 -9.45
CA VAL A 16 17.86 2.78 -9.88
C VAL A 16 18.52 1.81 -8.90
N PHE A 17 19.74 2.10 -8.47
CA PHE A 17 20.45 1.30 -7.48
C PHE A 17 19.73 1.27 -6.13
N ALA A 18 19.20 2.39 -5.65
CA ALA A 18 18.44 2.46 -4.41
C ALA A 18 17.13 1.65 -4.48
N VAL A 19 16.41 1.72 -5.61
CA VAL A 19 15.19 0.92 -5.84
C VAL A 19 15.52 -0.56 -5.91
N LEU A 20 16.57 -0.95 -6.65
CA LEU A 20 17.02 -2.33 -6.73
C LEU A 20 17.38 -2.88 -5.35
N LEU A 21 18.14 -2.11 -4.55
CA LEU A 21 18.52 -2.50 -3.20
C LEU A 21 17.29 -2.70 -2.31
N LEU A 22 16.28 -1.84 -2.45
CA LEU A 22 15.01 -1.94 -1.70
C LEU A 22 14.14 -3.13 -2.14
N CYS A 23 14.26 -3.55 -3.40
CA CYS A 23 13.57 -4.72 -3.96
C CYS A 23 14.25 -6.06 -3.65
N ILE A 24 15.44 -6.07 -3.05
CA ILE A 24 16.15 -7.33 -2.73
C ILE A 24 15.37 -8.09 -1.64
N PRO A 25 14.88 -9.32 -1.93
CA PRO A 25 14.09 -10.12 -0.99
C PRO A 25 14.90 -10.69 0.18
N PHE A 26 16.22 -10.47 0.20
CA PHE A 26 17.12 -10.99 1.23
C PHE A 26 17.01 -10.25 2.57
N ILE A 27 16.46 -9.03 2.58
CA ILE A 27 16.41 -8.19 3.78
C ILE A 27 15.02 -8.28 4.40
N SER A 28 14.94 -8.94 5.56
CA SER A 28 13.71 -9.05 6.36
C SER A 28 13.06 -7.69 6.61
N PRO A 29 11.71 -7.58 6.50
CA PRO A 29 10.94 -6.40 6.89
C PRO A 29 11.27 -5.83 8.26
N LYS A 30 11.61 -6.69 9.23
CA LYS A 30 11.98 -6.28 10.60
C LYS A 30 13.27 -5.44 10.62
N ARG A 31 14.21 -5.71 9.70
CA ARG A 31 15.47 -4.94 9.57
C ARG A 31 15.23 -3.59 8.90
N TRP A 32 14.45 -3.57 7.81
CA TRP A 32 14.03 -2.35 7.14
C TRP A 32 13.27 -1.41 8.09
N GLN A 33 12.34 -1.93 8.89
CA GLN A 33 11.59 -1.14 9.86
C GLN A 33 12.48 -0.46 10.91
N LYS A 34 13.57 -1.12 11.34
CA LYS A 34 14.54 -0.54 12.27
C LYS A 34 15.37 0.58 11.62
N ILE A 35 15.71 0.42 10.34
CA ILE A 35 16.44 1.42 9.55
C ILE A 35 15.53 2.63 9.27
N PHE A 36 14.29 2.41 8.83
CA PHE A 36 13.32 3.47 8.55
C PHE A 36 12.91 4.27 9.80
N LYS A 37 12.96 3.68 10.99
CA LYS A 37 12.71 4.38 12.27
C LYS A 37 13.93 5.13 12.83
N SER A 38 15.07 5.10 12.14
CA SER A 38 16.25 5.84 12.60
C SER A 38 16.10 7.34 12.35
N ARG A 39 16.63 8.17 13.27
CA ARG A 39 16.65 9.65 13.14
C ARG A 39 17.29 10.14 11.84
N LEU A 40 18.23 9.35 11.30
CA LEU A 40 18.91 9.66 10.04
C LEU A 40 17.93 9.59 8.85
N VAL A 41 17.07 8.57 8.80
CA VAL A 41 16.08 8.43 7.73
C VAL A 41 14.99 9.49 7.86
N GLU A 42 14.58 9.84 9.07
CA GLU A 42 13.61 10.93 9.31
C GLU A 42 14.13 12.27 8.79
N LEU A 43 15.39 12.60 9.07
CA LEU A 43 16.05 13.81 8.55
C LEU A 43 16.20 13.76 7.02
N VAL A 44 16.60 12.61 6.47
CA VAL A 44 16.69 12.40 5.01
C VAL A 44 15.32 12.55 4.34
N VAL A 45 14.23 12.13 4.96
CA VAL A 45 12.87 12.28 4.42
C VAL A 45 12.42 13.75 4.45
N THR A 46 12.67 14.48 5.53
CA THR A 46 12.27 15.90 5.65
C THR A 46 13.04 16.81 4.68
N TYR A 47 14.37 16.70 4.64
CA TYR A 47 15.20 17.50 3.71
C TYR A 47 15.13 16.96 2.28
N GLY A 48 14.95 15.65 2.14
CA GLY A 48 14.82 14.97 0.84
C GLY A 48 13.62 15.42 0.06
N ASN A 49 12.48 15.75 0.71
CA ASN A 49 11.31 16.25 0.00
C ASN A 49 11.60 17.57 -0.73
N THR A 50 12.19 18.55 -0.05
CA THR A 50 12.56 19.84 -0.68
C THR A 50 13.59 19.65 -1.79
N PHE A 51 14.60 18.79 -1.56
CA PHE A 51 15.59 18.44 -2.58
C PHE A 51 14.95 17.78 -3.81
N PHE A 52 14.05 16.82 -3.62
CA PHE A 52 13.33 16.13 -4.69
C PHE A 52 12.51 17.10 -5.56
N VAL A 53 11.83 18.06 -4.93
CA VAL A 53 11.01 19.05 -5.67
C VAL A 53 11.88 19.96 -6.53
N VAL A 54 12.97 20.50 -5.97
CA VAL A 54 13.93 21.32 -6.72
C VAL A 54 14.54 20.51 -7.87
N LEU A 55 14.87 19.25 -7.63
CA LEU A 55 15.43 18.35 -8.64
C LEU A 55 14.44 18.05 -9.76
N ILE A 56 13.15 17.81 -9.46
CA ILE A 56 12.10 17.62 -10.47
C ILE A 56 11.99 18.87 -11.37
N VAL A 57 12.01 20.08 -10.79
CA VAL A 57 11.97 21.32 -11.57
C VAL A 57 13.17 21.42 -12.51
N ILE A 58 14.38 21.11 -12.03
CA ILE A 58 15.59 21.09 -12.85
C ILE A 58 15.50 20.06 -13.98
N LEU A 59 15.00 18.84 -13.69
CA LEU A 59 14.82 17.79 -14.70
C LEU A 59 13.80 18.19 -15.77
N VAL A 60 12.70 18.85 -15.40
CA VAL A 60 11.71 19.37 -16.36
C VAL A 60 12.34 20.42 -17.27
N LEU A 61 13.14 21.34 -16.73
CA LEU A 61 13.85 22.35 -17.53
C LEU A 61 14.84 21.71 -18.51
N LEU A 62 15.60 20.70 -18.06
CA LEU A 62 16.53 19.95 -18.92
C LEU A 62 15.82 19.11 -19.98
N LEU A 63 14.64 18.57 -19.66
CA LEU A 63 13.81 17.84 -20.62
C LEU A 63 13.31 18.77 -21.72
N ILE A 64 12.86 19.98 -21.35
CA ILE A 64 12.44 21.01 -22.30
C ILE A 64 13.63 21.47 -23.16
N ASP A 65 14.82 21.64 -22.56
CA ASP A 65 16.03 22.01 -23.29
C ASP A 65 16.42 20.94 -24.33
N ALA A 66 16.41 19.66 -23.94
CA ALA A 66 16.67 18.56 -24.86
C ALA A 66 15.60 18.44 -25.96
N ALA A 67 14.33 18.65 -25.64
CA ALA A 67 13.25 18.63 -26.62
C ALA A 67 13.36 19.78 -27.62
N ARG A 68 13.66 20.99 -27.15
CA ARG A 68 13.95 22.16 -28.00
C ARG A 68 15.16 21.91 -28.89
N GLU A 69 16.20 21.27 -28.36
CA GLU A 69 17.41 20.95 -29.11
C GLU A 69 17.12 19.96 -30.25
N ILE A 70 16.29 18.93 -30.02
CA ILE A 70 15.84 18.00 -31.07
C ILE A 70 15.03 18.72 -32.15
N TRP A 71 14.05 19.54 -31.75
CA TRP A 71 13.20 20.30 -32.69
C TRP A 71 14.02 21.28 -33.53
N LYS A 72 15.01 21.93 -32.92
CA LYS A 72 15.94 22.83 -33.62
C LYS A 72 16.73 22.10 -34.71
N TYR A 73 17.24 20.90 -34.42
CA TYR A 73 18.03 20.15 -35.39
C TYR A 73 17.16 19.51 -36.49
N ASP A 74 15.93 19.09 -36.21
CA ASP A 74 14.99 18.57 -37.22
C ASP A 74 14.62 19.63 -38.28
N VAL A 75 14.34 20.86 -37.85
CA VAL A 75 14.04 21.98 -38.76
C VAL A 75 15.30 22.39 -39.54
N THR A 76 16.45 22.44 -38.89
CA THR A 76 17.71 22.86 -39.52
C THR A 76 18.22 21.83 -40.53
N GLU A 77 18.00 20.54 -40.29
CA GLU A 77 18.33 19.44 -41.20
C GLU A 77 17.60 19.60 -42.52
N LYS A 78 16.27 19.80 -42.50
CA LYS A 78 15.44 20.00 -43.71
C LYS A 78 15.91 21.17 -44.58
N VAL A 79 16.33 22.27 -43.95
CA VAL A 79 16.75 23.49 -44.65
C VAL A 79 18.20 23.41 -45.17
N ASN A 80 19.13 22.81 -44.43
CA ASN A 80 20.54 22.72 -44.85
C ASN A 80 20.83 21.59 -45.84
N LEU A 81 20.08 20.48 -45.77
CA LEU A 81 20.12 19.41 -46.78
C LEU A 81 19.87 19.92 -48.19
N GLN A 82 19.02 20.93 -48.30
CA GLN A 82 18.64 21.54 -49.56
C GLN A 82 19.78 22.38 -50.18
N HIS A 83 20.76 22.81 -49.38
CA HIS A 83 21.84 23.71 -49.79
C HIS A 83 23.25 23.09 -49.74
N ASN A 84 23.52 22.09 -48.89
CA ASN A 84 24.84 21.45 -48.81
C ASN A 84 24.79 20.01 -48.25
N PRO A 85 24.89 18.96 -49.09
CA PRO A 85 24.73 17.57 -48.67
C PRO A 85 25.86 17.03 -47.77
N GLY A 86 27.03 17.67 -47.74
CA GLY A 86 28.18 17.23 -46.91
C GLY A 86 28.03 17.50 -45.40
N ALA A 87 27.04 18.29 -44.97
CA ALA A 87 26.81 18.61 -43.55
C ALA A 87 25.95 17.56 -42.81
N MET A 88 25.38 16.60 -43.55
CA MET A 88 24.43 15.61 -43.05
C MET A 88 24.97 14.78 -41.87
N GLU A 89 26.22 14.33 -41.94
CA GLU A 89 26.83 13.51 -40.89
C GLU A 89 26.98 14.26 -39.56
N HIS A 90 27.29 15.56 -39.62
CA HIS A 90 27.43 16.40 -38.44
C HIS A 90 26.08 16.72 -37.77
N PHE A 91 25.00 16.82 -38.55
CA PHE A 91 23.64 16.97 -38.03
C PHE A 91 23.16 15.69 -37.32
N HIS A 92 23.31 14.54 -37.98
CA HIS A 92 22.93 13.25 -37.40
C HIS A 92 23.67 12.99 -36.08
N MET A 93 24.98 13.28 -36.03
CA MET A 93 25.79 13.13 -34.81
C MET A 93 25.24 13.95 -33.62
N LYS A 94 24.73 15.16 -33.87
CA LYS A 94 24.15 16.03 -32.83
C LYS A 94 22.73 15.63 -32.47
N LEU A 95 21.94 15.17 -33.44
CA LEU A 95 20.60 14.65 -33.22
C LEU A 95 20.61 13.42 -32.30
N PHE A 96 21.50 12.45 -32.55
CA PHE A 96 21.66 11.28 -31.67
C PHE A 96 22.08 11.66 -30.24
N ARG A 97 22.88 12.72 -30.10
CA ARG A 97 23.28 13.24 -28.80
C ARG A 97 22.07 13.83 -28.05
N ALA A 98 21.25 14.63 -28.74
CA ALA A 98 20.07 15.25 -28.16
C ALA A 98 18.99 14.20 -27.81
N GLN A 99 18.79 13.19 -28.66
CA GLN A 99 17.89 12.07 -28.41
C GLN A 99 18.29 11.28 -27.15
N ARG A 100 19.57 10.93 -27.00
CA ARG A 100 20.06 10.23 -25.81
C ARG A 100 19.88 11.06 -24.53
N ASN A 101 20.12 12.36 -24.61
CA ASN A 101 19.95 13.28 -23.49
C ASN A 101 18.47 13.40 -23.06
N LEU A 102 17.56 13.46 -24.04
CA LEU A 102 16.11 13.44 -23.79
C LEU A 102 15.68 12.15 -23.08
N HIS A 103 16.19 11.00 -23.51
CA HIS A 103 15.87 9.73 -22.85
C HIS A 103 16.37 9.70 -21.40
N ILE A 104 17.61 10.11 -21.14
CA ILE A 104 18.19 10.14 -19.79
C ILE A 104 17.38 11.07 -18.87
N ALA A 105 17.05 12.28 -19.33
CA ALA A 105 16.21 13.21 -18.56
C ALA A 105 14.78 12.67 -18.36
N GLY A 106 14.20 12.06 -19.40
CA GLY A 106 12.85 11.50 -19.34
C GLY A 106 12.73 10.32 -18.38
N PHE A 107 13.67 9.37 -18.42
CA PHE A 107 13.70 8.25 -17.49
C PHE A 107 13.98 8.71 -16.05
N SER A 108 14.86 9.68 -15.87
CA SER A 108 15.12 10.28 -14.54
C SER A 108 13.88 10.98 -14.01
N LEU A 109 13.19 11.76 -14.85
CA LEU A 109 11.96 12.43 -14.44
C LEU A 109 10.86 11.43 -14.09
N LEU A 110 10.70 10.36 -14.88
CA LEU A 110 9.72 9.30 -14.62
C LEU A 110 10.00 8.57 -13.29
N LEU A 111 11.26 8.21 -13.04
CA LEU A 111 11.68 7.57 -11.78
C LEU A 111 11.55 8.51 -10.59
N SER A 112 11.93 9.78 -10.72
CA SER A 112 11.77 10.78 -9.68
C SER A 112 10.31 11.12 -9.37
N LEU A 113 9.41 11.09 -10.36
CA LEU A 113 7.96 11.22 -10.13
C LEU A 113 7.39 9.97 -9.46
N ALA A 114 7.83 8.78 -9.88
CA ALA A 114 7.41 7.53 -9.26
C ALA A 114 7.85 7.44 -7.78
N SER A 115 9.04 7.95 -7.46
CA SER A 115 9.55 8.04 -6.08
C SER A 115 8.93 9.21 -5.29
N ALA A 116 8.66 10.37 -5.90
CA ALA A 116 8.00 11.50 -5.23
C ALA A 116 6.56 11.18 -4.79
N GLN A 117 5.87 10.26 -5.48
CA GLN A 117 4.55 9.75 -5.07
C GLN A 117 4.57 8.95 -3.75
N THR A 118 5.75 8.74 -3.14
CA THR A 118 5.95 8.07 -1.85
C THR A 118 6.09 9.02 -0.66
N GLY A 119 6.30 10.33 -0.88
CA GLY A 119 6.44 11.34 0.18
C GLY A 119 5.10 11.90 0.70
N PRO A 120 5.08 12.59 1.86
CA PRO A 120 3.90 13.30 2.33
C PRO A 120 3.67 14.54 1.47
N CYS A 121 2.53 14.57 0.78
CA CYS A 121 1.84 15.71 0.20
C CYS A 121 2.72 16.96 -0.06
N LEU A 122 3.27 17.04 -1.26
CA LEU A 122 3.50 18.32 -1.93
C LEU A 122 2.21 19.16 -1.86
N PRO A 123 2.28 20.49 -1.67
CA PRO A 123 1.11 21.38 -1.59
C PRO A 123 0.42 21.61 -2.95
N LEU A 124 0.57 20.69 -3.90
CA LEU A 124 -0.17 20.64 -5.16
C LEU A 124 -1.45 19.78 -5.02
N SER A 125 -2.17 19.92 -3.91
CA SER A 125 -3.39 19.17 -3.60
C SER A 125 -4.62 19.58 -4.44
N CYS A 126 -4.45 20.26 -5.57
CA CYS A 126 -5.58 20.86 -6.29
C CYS A 126 -5.91 20.26 -7.67
N VAL A 127 -5.26 19.17 -8.12
CA VAL A 127 -5.50 18.64 -9.48
C VAL A 127 -6.09 17.22 -9.54
N TRP A 128 -6.20 16.50 -8.41
CA TRP A 128 -6.84 15.18 -8.43
C TRP A 128 -7.77 14.93 -7.23
N PRO A 129 -9.10 14.90 -7.41
CA PRO A 129 -10.02 14.50 -6.36
C PRO A 129 -10.05 12.97 -6.31
N GLY A 130 -9.49 12.37 -5.26
CA GLY A 130 -9.65 10.95 -4.97
C GLY A 130 -8.44 10.33 -4.26
N PRO A 131 -8.63 9.56 -3.17
CA PRO A 131 -7.56 8.85 -2.51
C PRO A 131 -7.21 7.62 -3.35
N ARG A 132 -6.23 7.74 -4.25
CA ARG A 132 -5.55 6.58 -4.82
C ARG A 132 -4.30 6.31 -3.99
N PRO A 133 -4.33 5.41 -2.98
CA PRO A 133 -3.12 5.02 -2.31
C PRO A 133 -2.23 4.31 -3.33
N SER A 134 -1.09 4.94 -3.64
CA SER A 134 -0.05 4.37 -4.49
C SER A 134 0.38 2.99 -3.99
N LEU A 135 0.71 2.09 -4.92
CA LEU A 135 1.13 0.70 -4.63
C LEU A 135 2.24 0.65 -3.57
N LEU A 136 3.12 1.65 -3.52
CA LEU A 136 4.20 1.76 -2.53
C LEU A 136 3.70 2.11 -1.12
N ARG A 137 2.75 3.05 -0.96
CA ARG A 137 2.11 3.28 0.36
C ARG A 137 1.33 2.05 0.80
N ARG A 138 0.65 1.38 -0.14
CA ARG A 138 -0.04 0.12 0.13
C ARG A 138 0.95 -0.98 0.52
N LEU A 139 2.09 -1.11 -0.17
CA LEU A 139 3.17 -2.05 0.17
C LEU A 139 3.79 -1.74 1.52
N VAL A 140 4.15 -0.49 1.83
CA VAL A 140 4.72 -0.10 3.12
C VAL A 140 3.72 -0.32 4.26
N THR A 141 2.44 -0.04 4.02
CA THR A 141 1.37 -0.32 4.99
C THR A 141 1.16 -1.82 5.16
N LEU A 142 1.16 -2.60 4.08
CA LEU A 142 1.07 -4.06 4.11
C LEU A 142 2.29 -4.70 4.79
N ILE A 143 3.50 -4.19 4.56
CA ILE A 143 4.73 -4.65 5.20
C ILE A 143 4.70 -4.32 6.71
N SER A 144 4.23 -3.14 7.08
CA SER A 144 4.06 -2.73 8.48
C SER A 144 2.97 -3.54 9.18
N GLN A 145 1.87 -3.83 8.48
CA GLN A 145 0.80 -4.70 8.95
C GLN A 145 1.29 -6.15 9.08
N GLN A 146 2.08 -6.65 8.13
CA GLN A 146 2.64 -8.00 8.17
C GLN A 146 3.68 -8.16 9.28
N ALA A 147 4.50 -7.15 9.55
CA ALA A 147 5.41 -7.13 10.70
C ALA A 147 4.64 -7.14 12.03
N THR A 148 3.54 -6.37 12.12
CA THR A 148 2.67 -6.34 13.30
C THR A 148 1.93 -7.67 13.50
N LEU A 149 1.44 -8.28 12.41
CA LEU A 149 0.78 -9.58 12.41
C LEU A 149 1.73 -10.74 12.74
N LEU A 150 2.99 -10.68 12.32
CA LEU A 150 4.00 -11.67 12.70
C LEU A 150 4.39 -11.53 14.17
N ALA A 151 4.49 -10.31 14.69
CA ALA A 151 4.74 -10.06 16.10
C ALA A 151 3.56 -10.51 16.99
N SER A 152 2.32 -10.25 16.55
CA SER A 152 1.13 -10.70 17.28
C SER A 152 0.95 -12.22 17.21
N ASN A 153 1.21 -12.87 16.07
CA ASN A 153 1.20 -14.34 15.97
C ASN A 153 2.23 -14.99 16.89
N GLU A 154 3.44 -14.42 16.99
CA GLU A 154 4.47 -14.92 17.91
C GLU A 154 4.03 -14.76 19.38
N ALA A 155 3.38 -13.65 19.72
CA ALA A 155 2.81 -13.44 21.05
C ALA A 155 1.63 -14.40 21.34
N PHE A 156 0.70 -14.57 20.39
CA PHE A 156 -0.42 -15.51 20.53
C PHE A 156 0.04 -16.95 20.64
N LYS A 157 1.09 -17.35 19.92
CA LYS A 157 1.67 -18.69 20.02
C LYS A 157 2.25 -18.93 21.42
N LYS A 158 2.99 -17.96 21.98
CA LYS A 158 3.48 -18.02 23.36
C LYS A 158 2.34 -18.06 24.38
N GLN A 159 1.26 -17.32 24.13
CA GLN A 159 0.08 -17.34 24.98
C GLN A 159 -0.64 -18.71 24.95
N ALA A 160 -0.75 -19.33 23.77
CA ALA A 160 -1.32 -20.66 23.60
C ALA A 160 -0.44 -21.76 24.22
N GLU A 161 0.88 -21.65 24.08
CA GLU A 161 1.85 -22.56 24.72
C GLU A 161 1.77 -22.45 26.25
N SER A 162 1.73 -21.23 26.81
CA SER A 162 1.59 -21.02 28.25
C SER A 162 0.26 -21.56 28.81
N ALA A 163 -0.85 -21.36 28.09
CA ALA A 163 -2.15 -21.93 28.48
C ALA A 163 -2.17 -23.47 28.39
N SER A 164 -1.49 -24.04 27.39
CA SER A 164 -1.35 -25.49 27.23
C SER A 164 -0.46 -26.11 28.31
N GLU A 165 0.58 -25.40 28.72
CA GLU A 165 1.48 -25.81 29.80
C GLU A 165 0.75 -25.76 31.16
N ALA A 166 -0.04 -24.72 31.41
CA ALA A 166 -0.90 -24.66 32.59
C ALA A 166 -1.95 -25.79 32.61
N ALA A 167 -2.58 -26.08 31.48
CA ALA A 167 -3.51 -27.20 31.35
C ALA A 167 -2.84 -28.56 31.61
N LYS A 168 -1.60 -28.76 31.12
CA LYS A 168 -0.81 -29.96 31.43
C LYS A 168 -0.52 -30.10 32.92
N LYS A 169 -0.11 -29.00 33.59
CA LYS A 169 0.10 -29.00 35.04
C LYS A 169 -1.17 -29.37 35.80
N TYR A 170 -2.32 -28.80 35.46
CA TYR A 170 -3.58 -29.16 36.11
C TYR A 170 -4.01 -30.61 35.86
N MET A 171 -3.68 -31.19 34.70
CA MET A 171 -3.94 -32.61 34.41
C MET A 171 -3.00 -33.52 35.23
N GLU A 172 -1.71 -33.19 35.33
CA GLU A 172 -0.73 -33.93 36.13
C GLU A 172 -1.05 -33.87 37.64
N GLU A 173 -1.41 -32.68 38.15
CA GLU A 173 -1.83 -32.49 39.54
C GLU A 173 -3.11 -33.29 39.86
N ASN A 174 -4.10 -33.32 38.94
CA ASN A 174 -5.30 -34.14 39.12
C ASN A 174 -5.00 -35.64 39.13
N ASP A 175 -4.08 -36.10 38.27
CA ASP A 175 -3.70 -37.50 38.23
C ASP A 175 -2.86 -37.91 39.45
N GLN A 176 -2.04 -37.00 40.00
CA GLN A 176 -1.35 -37.19 41.27
C GLN A 176 -2.34 -37.25 42.43
N LEU A 177 -3.27 -36.31 42.53
CA LEU A 177 -4.31 -36.31 43.56
C LEU A 177 -5.16 -37.59 43.51
N LYS A 178 -5.56 -38.07 42.33
CA LYS A 178 -6.28 -39.34 42.19
C LYS A 178 -5.45 -40.54 42.66
N LYS A 179 -4.16 -40.57 42.37
CA LYS A 179 -3.24 -41.63 42.86
C LYS A 179 -3.07 -41.56 44.38
N GLU A 180 -2.92 -40.36 44.94
CA GLU A 180 -2.86 -40.15 46.39
C GLU A 180 -4.17 -40.55 47.08
N THR A 181 -5.32 -40.30 46.45
CA THR A 181 -6.63 -40.72 46.99
C THR A 181 -6.84 -42.23 46.87
N ALA A 182 -6.30 -42.87 45.82
CA ALA A 182 -6.36 -44.32 45.63
C ALA A 182 -5.41 -45.09 46.57
N VAL A 183 -4.30 -44.48 47.00
CA VAL A 183 -3.32 -45.08 47.92
C VAL A 183 -3.63 -44.73 49.38
N GLY A 184 -4.19 -43.53 49.64
CA GLY A 184 -4.57 -43.06 50.97
C GLY A 184 -6.04 -43.35 51.29
N GLY A 185 -6.36 -44.60 51.61
CA GLY A 185 -7.66 -44.91 52.21
C GLY A 185 -7.75 -44.35 53.64
N VAL A 186 -8.27 -43.13 53.84
CA VAL A 186 -8.71 -42.64 55.15
C VAL A 186 -10.02 -41.84 55.05
N LYS A 187 -10.90 -42.17 55.98
CA LYS A 187 -12.29 -41.75 56.16
C LYS A 187 -12.44 -40.29 56.63
N LEU A 188 -13.48 -39.64 56.08
CA LEU A 188 -14.42 -38.66 56.67
C LEU A 188 -13.87 -37.36 57.28
N ASP A 189 -14.11 -36.24 56.57
CA ASP A 189 -14.87 -35.08 57.10
C ASP A 189 -15.43 -34.15 55.97
N GLY A 190 -15.94 -34.74 54.89
CA GLY A 190 -16.15 -34.04 53.60
C GLY A 190 -17.55 -33.47 53.31
N ARG A 191 -18.50 -33.53 54.25
CA ARG A 191 -19.91 -33.27 53.91
C ARG A 191 -20.20 -31.81 53.53
N ASP A 192 -19.51 -30.85 54.15
CA ASP A 192 -19.69 -29.43 53.85
C ASP A 192 -18.93 -28.98 52.57
N ALA A 193 -17.80 -29.63 52.27
CA ALA A 193 -17.02 -29.35 51.06
C ALA A 193 -17.68 -29.95 49.80
N GLU A 194 -18.29 -31.12 49.91
CA GLU A 194 -19.00 -31.79 48.81
C GLU A 194 -20.29 -31.06 48.44
N VAL A 195 -21.05 -30.57 49.43
CA VAL A 195 -22.25 -29.75 49.20
C VAL A 195 -21.89 -28.40 48.55
N LYS A 196 -20.82 -27.75 48.99
CA LYS A 196 -20.35 -26.49 48.41
C LYS A 196 -19.83 -26.66 46.97
N ALA A 197 -19.13 -27.76 46.69
CA ALA A 197 -18.68 -28.12 45.35
C ALA A 197 -19.84 -28.48 44.41
N GLU A 198 -20.91 -29.12 44.92
CA GLU A 198 -22.13 -29.38 44.14
C GLU A 198 -22.91 -28.09 43.83
N GLU A 199 -22.96 -27.15 44.77
CA GLU A 199 -23.62 -25.86 44.60
C GLU A 199 -22.87 -24.96 43.60
N GLU A 200 -21.54 -24.92 43.67
CA GLU A 200 -20.68 -24.26 42.67
C GLU A 200 -20.82 -24.92 41.28
N ASN A 201 -20.92 -26.26 41.20
CA ASN A 201 -21.17 -26.93 39.92
C ASN A 201 -22.56 -26.60 39.34
N ARG A 202 -23.56 -26.38 40.18
CA ARG A 202 -24.89 -25.94 39.72
C ARG A 202 -24.87 -24.48 39.25
N SER A 203 -24.18 -23.59 39.95
CA SER A 203 -24.06 -22.18 39.54
C SER A 203 -23.27 -22.05 38.24
N LEU A 204 -22.15 -22.75 38.11
CA LEU A 204 -21.34 -22.79 36.88
C LEU A 204 -22.13 -23.36 35.69
N LYS A 205 -22.94 -24.41 35.91
CA LYS A 205 -23.83 -24.95 34.85
C LYS A 205 -24.93 -23.97 34.46
N ALA A 206 -25.42 -23.16 35.39
CA ALA A 206 -26.41 -22.12 35.10
C ALA A 206 -25.81 -20.97 34.27
N ASP A 207 -24.61 -20.53 34.62
CA ASP A 207 -23.94 -19.44 33.90
C ASP A 207 -23.44 -19.89 32.52
N LEU A 208 -23.01 -21.15 32.37
CA LEU A 208 -22.73 -21.73 31.05
C LEU A 208 -23.97 -21.77 30.14
N LYS A 209 -25.16 -21.98 30.69
CA LYS A 209 -26.41 -21.93 29.91
C LYS A 209 -26.72 -20.49 29.49
N LYS A 210 -26.67 -19.53 30.43
CA LYS A 210 -26.88 -18.11 30.12
C LYS A 210 -25.93 -17.60 29.04
N LEU A 211 -24.63 -17.89 29.17
CA LEU A 211 -23.61 -17.51 28.19
C LEU A 211 -23.87 -18.14 26.81
N LYS A 212 -24.37 -19.37 26.76
CA LYS A 212 -24.76 -20.01 25.49
C LYS A 212 -25.98 -19.34 24.86
N ASP A 213 -26.97 -18.96 25.66
CA ASP A 213 -28.16 -18.27 25.18
C ASP A 213 -27.81 -16.86 24.68
N GLU A 214 -26.96 -16.13 25.40
CA GLU A 214 -26.42 -14.83 24.97
C GLU A 214 -25.61 -14.95 23.67
N LEU A 215 -24.77 -15.99 23.55
CA LEU A 215 -24.02 -16.27 22.33
C LEU A 215 -24.96 -16.55 21.15
N ALA A 216 -26.04 -17.31 21.36
CA ALA A 216 -27.03 -17.61 20.32
C ALA A 216 -27.77 -16.34 19.88
N ILE A 217 -28.19 -15.50 20.83
CA ILE A 217 -28.83 -14.20 20.56
C ILE A 217 -27.88 -13.28 19.79
N SER A 218 -26.61 -13.22 20.20
CA SER A 218 -25.60 -12.39 19.52
C SER A 218 -25.33 -12.87 18.09
N LYS A 219 -25.24 -14.19 17.88
CA LYS A 219 -25.08 -14.77 16.52
C LYS A 219 -26.26 -14.44 15.62
N GLN A 220 -27.49 -14.55 16.14
CA GLN A 220 -28.69 -14.21 15.38
C GLN A 220 -28.75 -12.71 15.02
N LYS A 221 -28.33 -11.82 15.93
CA LYS A 221 -28.22 -10.38 15.64
C LYS A 221 -27.18 -10.09 14.57
N LEU A 222 -26.03 -10.76 14.62
CA LEU A 222 -24.97 -10.62 13.63
C LEU A 222 -25.44 -11.07 12.24
N GLU A 223 -26.12 -12.21 12.15
CA GLU A 223 -26.66 -12.72 10.87
C GLU A 223 -27.72 -11.77 10.28
N LYS A 224 -28.59 -11.18 11.10
CA LYS A 224 -29.54 -10.15 10.66
C LYS A 224 -28.82 -8.92 10.11
N ALA A 225 -27.82 -8.42 10.82
CA ALA A 225 -27.04 -7.26 10.38
C ALA A 225 -26.26 -7.54 9.08
N GLU A 226 -25.69 -8.73 8.91
CA GLU A 226 -25.03 -9.14 7.67
C GLU A 226 -26.00 -9.16 6.48
N ASN A 227 -27.21 -9.70 6.67
CA ASN A 227 -28.24 -9.71 5.64
C ASN A 227 -28.71 -8.29 5.27
N GLU A 228 -28.84 -7.38 6.24
CA GLU A 228 -29.15 -5.97 5.99
C GLU A 228 -28.03 -5.26 5.20
N VAL A 229 -26.76 -5.51 5.54
CA VAL A 229 -25.60 -4.97 4.81
C VAL A 229 -25.55 -5.49 3.37
N LEU A 230 -25.83 -6.78 3.16
CA LEU A 230 -25.89 -7.36 1.81
C LEU A 230 -27.05 -6.77 0.98
N ALA A 231 -28.21 -6.55 1.61
CA ALA A 231 -29.33 -5.88 0.95
C ALA A 231 -28.97 -4.43 0.57
N MET A 232 -28.36 -3.67 1.48
CA MET A 232 -27.88 -2.30 1.21
C MET A 232 -26.84 -2.27 0.09
N ARG A 233 -25.92 -3.24 0.03
CA ARG A 233 -24.95 -3.34 -1.07
C ARG A 233 -25.63 -3.53 -2.43
N LYS A 234 -26.57 -4.48 -2.53
CA LYS A 234 -27.32 -4.71 -3.78
C LYS A 234 -28.10 -3.47 -4.22
N GLN A 235 -28.70 -2.75 -3.26
CA GLN A 235 -29.38 -1.48 -3.55
C GLN A 235 -28.40 -0.41 -4.08
N SER A 236 -27.22 -0.28 -3.47
CA SER A 236 -26.21 0.68 -3.92
C SER A 236 -25.66 0.37 -5.32
N GLU A 237 -25.48 -0.91 -5.64
CA GLU A 237 -25.07 -1.36 -6.97
C GLU A 237 -26.14 -1.06 -8.03
N GLY A 238 -27.43 -1.23 -7.69
CA GLY A 238 -28.54 -0.84 -8.56
C GLY A 238 -28.56 0.67 -8.84
N LEU A 239 -28.38 1.49 -7.80
CA LEU A 239 -28.35 2.96 -7.93
C LEU A 239 -27.17 3.43 -8.80
N THR A 240 -26.01 2.78 -8.66
CA THR A 240 -24.83 3.10 -9.47
C THR A 240 -25.09 2.83 -10.96
N LYS A 241 -25.74 1.71 -11.30
CA LYS A 241 -26.09 1.38 -12.69
C LYS A 241 -27.09 2.38 -13.29
N GLU A 242 -28.10 2.80 -12.53
CA GLU A 242 -29.04 3.81 -13.00
C GLU A 242 -28.35 5.16 -13.21
N TYR A 243 -27.37 5.51 -12.37
CA TYR A 243 -26.55 6.70 -12.55
C TYR A 243 -25.72 6.64 -13.84
N ASP A 244 -25.03 5.53 -14.10
CA ASP A 244 -24.25 5.31 -15.33
C ASP A 244 -25.15 5.39 -16.58
N ARG A 245 -26.32 4.75 -16.54
CA ARG A 245 -27.32 4.84 -17.60
C ARG A 245 -27.78 6.27 -17.85
N LEU A 246 -28.02 7.05 -16.80
CA LEU A 246 -28.45 8.44 -16.91
C LEU A 246 -27.35 9.33 -17.52
N LEU A 247 -26.09 9.08 -17.17
CA LEU A 247 -24.94 9.73 -17.79
C LEU A 247 -24.85 9.42 -19.29
N GLU A 248 -25.02 8.16 -19.68
CA GLU A 248 -25.04 7.77 -21.09
C GLU A 248 -26.16 8.49 -21.86
N GLU A 249 -27.39 8.50 -21.33
CA GLU A 249 -28.50 9.25 -21.94
C GLU A 249 -28.20 10.75 -22.03
N HIS A 250 -27.61 11.35 -20.99
CA HIS A 250 -27.20 12.75 -21.03
C HIS A 250 -26.15 13.01 -22.12
N THR A 251 -25.16 12.13 -22.29
CA THR A 251 -24.15 12.28 -23.36
C THR A 251 -24.76 12.15 -24.76
N LYS A 252 -25.72 11.24 -24.96
CA LYS A 252 -26.44 11.08 -26.23
C LYS A 252 -27.28 12.31 -26.55
N LEU A 253 -28.01 12.83 -25.57
CA LEU A 253 -28.82 14.03 -25.73
C LEU A 253 -27.95 15.25 -25.99
N GLN A 254 -26.83 15.40 -25.29
CA GLN A 254 -25.87 16.48 -25.53
C GLN A 254 -25.30 16.41 -26.95
N ALA A 255 -24.91 15.23 -27.43
CA ALA A 255 -24.44 15.05 -28.81
C ALA A 255 -25.52 15.32 -29.86
N ALA A 256 -26.80 15.08 -29.54
CA ALA A 256 -27.92 15.42 -30.41
C ALA A 256 -28.22 16.93 -30.44
N VAL A 257 -28.04 17.62 -29.31
CA VAL A 257 -28.15 19.09 -29.20
C VAL A 257 -26.97 19.77 -29.88
N ASP A 258 -25.76 19.24 -29.72
CA ASP A 258 -24.52 19.71 -30.35
C ASP A 258 -24.37 19.23 -31.81
N GLY A 259 -25.45 18.71 -32.42
CA GLY A 259 -25.53 18.35 -33.84
C GLY A 259 -25.07 19.49 -34.77
N PRO A 260 -24.64 19.17 -36.00
CA PRO A 260 -23.60 19.90 -36.73
C PRO A 260 -23.91 21.39 -36.76
N THR A 261 -23.04 22.19 -36.13
CA THR A 261 -22.96 23.61 -36.43
C THR A 261 -22.57 23.68 -37.90
N ASP A 262 -23.58 23.89 -38.75
CA ASP A 262 -23.41 24.16 -40.17
C ASP A 262 -22.30 25.20 -40.30
N LYS A 263 -21.17 24.76 -40.85
CA LYS A 263 -20.22 25.66 -41.51
C LYS A 263 -20.98 26.24 -42.69
N LYS A 264 -21.76 27.29 -42.44
CA LYS A 264 -22.23 28.19 -43.48
C LYS A 264 -21.00 28.72 -44.18
N GLU A 265 -20.89 28.34 -45.44
CA GLU A 265 -20.03 28.95 -46.44
C GLU A 265 -20.24 30.47 -46.41
N GLU A 266 -19.17 31.20 -46.10
CA GLU A 266 -18.87 32.57 -46.53
C GLU A 266 -17.35 32.71 -46.70
#